data_AF-A0A6A7AMG0-F1
#
_entry.id   AF-A0A6A7AMG0-F1
#
_cell.length_a   1.000
_cell.length_b   1.000
_cell.length_c   1.000
_cell.angle_alpha   90.00
_cell.angle_beta   90.00
_cell.angle_gamma   90.00
#
_symmetry.space_group_name_H-M   'P 1'
#
loop_
_entity.id
_entity.type
_entity.pdbx_description
1 polymer ?
#
loop_
_entity_poly.entity_id
_entity_poly.type
_entity_poly.pdbx_seq_one_letter_code
_entity_poly.pdbx_strand_id
1 'polypeptide(L)'
;MASLRSVALAGGSTYSDRLSSLADTASEQQSDISEWYSAYQSCQLFFFDQAQHEAGVKAVCALINICLPSQWAGPPLFNISSLQTHTSSPGAQNISSRRPGPVSDTRDQPAAARVSLIPFIRRLVITGMDTTSIMHRFFGDDWRQGVGPIYECERKNYLFAIKSVGWADVKCLYDMSPHEMVPFMKPLQKVQLEEIEGAESAWSRWL
;
A
#
# COMPACT_ATOMS: atom_id res chain seq x y z
N MET A 1 -69.21 34.73 -14.15
CA MET A 1 -68.45 34.37 -15.37
C MET A 1 -67.04 33.98 -14.95
N ALA A 2 -66.71 32.70 -15.09
CA ALA A 2 -65.43 32.12 -14.71
C ALA A 2 -64.33 32.52 -15.71
N SER A 3 -63.14 32.85 -15.22
CA SER A 3 -61.92 32.95 -16.03
C SER A 3 -60.87 32.07 -15.40
N LEU A 4 -60.67 30.90 -16.00
CA LEU A 4 -59.62 29.94 -15.67
C LEU A 4 -58.29 30.51 -16.16
N ARG A 5 -57.39 30.87 -15.23
CA ARG A 5 -55.97 31.04 -15.54
C ARG A 5 -55.30 29.68 -15.42
N SER A 6 -54.77 29.22 -16.56
CA SER A 6 -53.95 28.03 -16.70
C SER A 6 -52.72 28.14 -15.80
N VAL A 7 -52.56 27.20 -14.85
CA VAL A 7 -51.30 26.95 -14.17
C VAL A 7 -50.51 26.00 -15.06
N ALA A 8 -49.44 26.51 -15.68
CA ALA A 8 -48.48 25.67 -16.37
C ALA A 8 -47.76 24.81 -15.33
N LEU A 9 -48.00 23.49 -15.39
CA LEU A 9 -47.23 22.49 -14.66
C LEU A 9 -45.82 22.42 -15.27
N ALA A 10 -44.86 23.10 -14.66
CA ALA A 10 -43.45 22.81 -14.83
C ALA A 10 -43.14 21.50 -14.07
N GLY A 11 -43.30 20.38 -14.75
CA GLY A 11 -43.05 19.05 -14.18
C GLY A 11 -42.71 18.07 -15.28
N GLY A 12 -41.45 18.06 -15.70
CA GLY A 12 -41.01 17.20 -16.80
C GLY A 12 -39.50 17.11 -16.97
N SER A 13 -38.74 16.95 -15.89
CA SER A 13 -37.34 16.54 -15.97
C SER A 13 -36.89 15.92 -14.65
N THR A 14 -37.22 14.65 -14.41
CA THR A 14 -36.93 14.04 -13.10
C THR A 14 -36.45 12.60 -13.11
N TYR A 15 -36.39 11.92 -14.27
CA TYR A 15 -35.88 10.54 -14.32
C TYR A 15 -34.77 10.33 -15.35
N SER A 16 -34.95 10.87 -16.57
CA SER A 16 -33.92 10.82 -17.61
C SER A 16 -32.64 11.56 -17.18
N ASP A 17 -32.77 12.78 -16.67
CA ASP A 17 -31.61 13.56 -16.19
C ASP A 17 -30.89 12.89 -15.01
N ARG A 18 -31.63 12.21 -14.12
CA ARG A 18 -31.04 11.46 -13.00
C ARG A 18 -30.31 10.21 -13.48
N LEU A 19 -30.86 9.49 -14.46
CA LEU A 19 -30.20 8.33 -15.05
C LEU A 19 -28.96 8.74 -15.86
N SER A 20 -29.03 9.85 -16.59
CA SER A 20 -27.88 10.44 -17.27
C SER A 20 -26.80 10.88 -16.29
N SER A 21 -27.17 11.58 -15.21
CA SER A 21 -26.24 11.97 -14.15
C SER A 21 -25.61 10.76 -13.44
N LEU A 22 -26.37 9.71 -13.17
CA LEU A 22 -25.84 8.47 -12.56
C LEU A 22 -24.90 7.75 -13.52
N ALA A 23 -25.22 7.70 -14.81
CA ALA A 23 -24.34 7.12 -15.82
C ALA A 23 -23.03 7.91 -15.97
N ASP A 24 -23.11 9.25 -15.94
CA ASP A 24 -21.95 10.15 -15.98
C ASP A 24 -21.03 9.90 -14.78
N THR A 25 -21.61 9.85 -13.56
CA THR A 25 -20.86 9.57 -12.33
C THR A 25 -20.21 8.18 -12.34
N ALA A 26 -20.85 7.18 -12.94
CA ALA A 26 -20.30 5.83 -13.03
C ALA A 26 -19.15 5.76 -14.03
N SER A 27 -19.24 6.49 -15.15
CA SER A 27 -18.14 6.59 -16.12
C SER A 27 -16.94 7.37 -15.57
N GLU A 28 -17.20 8.46 -14.83
CA GLU A 28 -16.16 9.23 -14.15
C GLU A 28 -15.43 8.35 -13.13
N GLN A 29 -16.16 7.63 -12.26
CA GLN A 29 -15.55 6.70 -11.29
C GLN A 29 -14.72 5.59 -11.96
N GLN A 30 -15.18 5.05 -13.08
CA GLN A 30 -14.45 4.03 -13.83
C GLN A 30 -13.20 4.61 -14.53
N SER A 31 -13.25 5.87 -14.95
CA SER A 31 -12.08 6.60 -15.44
C SER A 31 -11.08 6.85 -14.31
N ASP A 32 -11.56 7.36 -13.17
CA ASP A 32 -10.78 7.65 -11.97
C ASP A 32 -10.05 6.41 -11.44
N ILE A 33 -10.73 5.25 -11.40
CA ILE A 33 -10.12 4.00 -10.91
C ILE A 33 -9.03 3.48 -11.86
N SER A 34 -9.22 3.69 -13.17
CA SER A 34 -8.30 3.24 -14.20
C SER A 34 -7.05 4.14 -14.24
N GLU A 35 -7.25 5.45 -14.09
CA GLU A 35 -6.18 6.44 -13.96
C GLU A 35 -5.37 6.19 -12.68
N TRP A 36 -6.05 5.97 -11.56
CA TRP A 36 -5.43 5.56 -10.30
C TRP A 36 -4.60 4.28 -10.45
N TYR A 37 -5.15 3.25 -11.09
CA TYR A 37 -4.45 1.98 -11.25
C TYR A 37 -3.20 2.13 -12.12
N SER A 38 -3.27 2.93 -13.19
CA SER A 38 -2.11 3.26 -14.02
C SER A 38 -1.00 3.93 -13.18
N ALA A 39 -1.35 4.94 -12.38
CA ALA A 39 -0.40 5.59 -11.48
C ALA A 39 0.16 4.64 -10.41
N TYR A 40 -0.66 3.74 -9.88
CA TYR A 40 -0.23 2.70 -8.95
C TYR A 40 0.78 1.73 -9.60
N GLN A 41 0.56 1.34 -10.85
CA GLN A 41 1.50 0.52 -11.60
C GLN A 41 2.83 1.24 -11.84
N SER A 42 2.81 2.55 -12.16
CA SER A 42 4.03 3.38 -12.22
C SER A 42 4.80 3.34 -10.89
N CYS A 43 4.11 3.44 -9.75
CA CYS A 43 4.73 3.35 -8.44
C CYS A 43 5.37 1.97 -8.20
N GLN A 44 4.70 0.88 -8.60
CA GLN A 44 5.21 -0.48 -8.47
C GLN A 44 6.48 -0.68 -9.30
N LEU A 45 6.47 -0.23 -10.56
CA LEU A 45 7.61 -0.31 -11.46
C LEU A 45 8.78 0.52 -10.94
N PHE A 46 8.54 1.76 -10.54
CA PHE A 46 9.59 2.62 -9.96
C PHE A 46 10.21 1.99 -8.71
N PHE A 47 9.39 1.47 -7.79
CA PHE A 47 9.89 0.85 -6.57
C PHE A 47 10.75 -0.38 -6.87
N PHE A 48 10.28 -1.23 -7.79
CA PHE A 48 10.95 -2.47 -8.17
C PHE A 48 12.22 -2.23 -9.00
N ASP A 49 12.20 -1.35 -9.99
CA ASP A 49 13.35 -1.19 -10.89
C ASP A 49 14.42 -0.23 -10.33
N GLN A 50 14.01 0.74 -9.50
CA GLN A 50 14.90 1.83 -9.07
C GLN A 50 15.00 1.93 -7.55
N ALA A 51 13.88 2.22 -6.86
CA ALA A 51 13.92 2.65 -5.47
C ALA A 51 14.53 1.60 -4.54
N GLN A 52 14.22 0.31 -4.71
CA GLN A 52 14.78 -0.75 -3.86
C GLN A 52 16.32 -0.87 -3.93
N HIS A 53 16.96 -0.31 -4.96
CA HIS A 53 18.40 -0.35 -5.12
C HIS A 53 19.10 0.88 -4.53
N GLU A 54 18.36 1.95 -4.25
CA GLU A 54 18.88 3.19 -3.69
C GLU A 54 19.36 3.04 -2.24
N ALA A 55 20.49 3.67 -1.92
CA ALA A 55 21.10 3.58 -0.59
C ALA A 55 20.16 4.13 0.51
N GLY A 56 19.46 5.22 0.22
CA GLY A 56 18.51 5.83 1.15
C GLY A 56 17.32 4.93 1.46
N VAL A 57 16.77 4.24 0.45
CA VAL A 57 15.65 3.29 0.63
C VAL A 57 16.10 2.08 1.43
N LYS A 58 17.25 1.50 1.09
CA LYS A 58 17.86 0.40 1.87
C LYS A 58 18.08 0.76 3.33
N ALA A 59 18.59 1.95 3.60
CA ALA A 59 18.81 2.44 4.96
C ALA A 59 17.48 2.58 5.74
N VAL A 60 16.45 3.14 5.10
CA VAL A 60 15.11 3.24 5.72
C VAL A 60 14.51 1.86 5.96
N CYS A 61 14.54 0.95 4.99
CA CYS A 61 14.03 -0.41 5.12
C CYS A 61 14.73 -1.20 6.24
N ALA A 62 16.04 -1.08 6.35
CA ALA A 62 16.81 -1.66 7.45
C ALA A 62 16.38 -1.07 8.81
N LEU A 63 16.20 0.25 8.89
CA LEU A 63 15.78 0.94 10.12
C LEU A 63 14.37 0.53 10.58
N ILE A 64 13.44 0.37 9.64
CA ILE A 64 12.03 0.03 9.92
C ILE A 64 11.76 -1.49 9.90
N ASN A 65 12.82 -2.28 9.77
CA ASN A 65 12.81 -3.74 9.76
C ASN A 65 11.81 -4.35 8.75
N ILE A 66 12.03 -4.04 7.46
CA ILE A 66 11.28 -4.63 6.35
C ILE A 66 12.24 -5.02 5.21
N CYS A 67 12.04 -6.19 4.64
CA CYS A 67 12.82 -6.72 3.54
C CYS A 67 12.34 -6.14 2.21
N LEU A 68 13.30 -5.73 1.39
CA LEU A 68 13.08 -5.32 0.00
C LEU A 68 12.84 -6.55 -0.89
N PRO A 69 12.14 -6.40 -2.03
CA PRO A 69 11.89 -7.50 -2.96
C PRO A 69 13.17 -8.25 -3.40
N SER A 70 14.25 -7.51 -3.65
CA SER A 70 15.58 -8.04 -3.98
C SER A 70 16.22 -8.91 -2.89
N GLN A 71 15.70 -8.87 -1.66
CA GLN A 71 16.18 -9.66 -0.52
C GLN A 71 15.37 -10.94 -0.31
N TRP A 72 14.20 -11.09 -0.95
CA TRP A 72 13.31 -12.25 -0.76
C TRP A 72 13.88 -13.55 -1.35
N ALA A 73 14.63 -13.45 -2.45
CA ALA A 73 15.47 -14.54 -2.93
C ALA A 73 16.75 -14.52 -2.09
N GLY A 74 16.69 -15.12 -0.89
CA GLY A 74 17.80 -15.12 0.04
C GLY A 74 19.10 -15.54 -0.67
N PRO A 75 20.25 -14.91 -0.40
CA PRO A 75 21.52 -15.45 -0.87
C PRO A 75 21.60 -16.89 -0.36
N PRO A 76 22.07 -17.86 -1.17
CA PRO A 76 22.44 -19.14 -0.60
C PRO A 76 23.45 -18.83 0.50
N LEU A 77 23.15 -19.26 1.73
CA LEU A 77 24.05 -19.12 2.88
C LEU A 77 25.29 -20.00 2.65
N PHE A 78 26.15 -19.58 1.73
CA PHE A 78 27.42 -20.20 1.41
C PHE A 78 28.42 -19.11 1.05
N ASN A 79 28.85 -18.33 2.04
CA ASN A 79 30.27 -18.02 2.13
C ASN A 79 30.67 -17.54 3.54
N ILE A 80 30.86 -18.50 4.45
CA ILE A 80 31.86 -18.37 5.54
C ILE A 80 32.96 -19.42 5.27
N SER A 81 33.20 -19.76 4.00
CA SER A 81 34.24 -20.71 3.58
C SER A 81 35.59 -20.01 3.34
N SER A 82 35.96 -19.05 4.19
CA SER A 82 37.33 -18.49 4.20
C SER A 82 38.03 -18.55 5.56
N LEU A 83 37.47 -19.26 6.54
CA LEU A 83 38.25 -19.82 7.63
C LEU A 83 38.38 -21.33 7.39
N GLN A 84 39.39 -21.66 6.58
CA GLN A 84 39.88 -23.01 6.36
C GLN A 84 40.17 -23.71 7.70
N THR A 85 39.51 -24.83 7.96
CA THR A 85 40.12 -25.94 8.71
C THR A 85 39.77 -27.24 8.01
N HIS A 86 40.82 -27.93 7.64
CA HIS A 86 40.87 -29.18 6.89
C HIS A 86 40.13 -30.31 7.61
N THR A 87 39.26 -31.03 6.92
CA THR A 87 39.20 -32.51 6.98
C THR A 87 38.42 -33.05 5.78
N SER A 88 39.08 -33.91 5.05
CA SER A 88 38.62 -34.67 3.88
C SER A 88 37.55 -35.71 4.22
N SER A 89 36.46 -35.79 3.44
CA SER A 89 35.74 -37.04 3.18
C SER A 89 34.83 -36.94 1.93
N PRO A 90 34.80 -37.95 1.04
CA PRO A 90 33.97 -37.94 -0.17
C PRO A 90 32.66 -38.73 0.01
N GLY A 91 31.56 -38.15 -0.44
CA GLY A 91 30.34 -38.90 -0.81
C GLY A 91 29.08 -38.57 -0.01
N ALA A 92 28.20 -37.76 -0.59
CA ALA A 92 26.75 -37.98 -0.57
C ALA A 92 26.08 -37.01 -1.54
N GLN A 93 25.26 -37.57 -2.43
CA GLN A 93 24.56 -36.88 -3.51
C GLN A 93 23.49 -35.92 -2.95
N ASN A 94 23.43 -34.74 -3.56
CA ASN A 94 22.52 -33.65 -3.25
C ASN A 94 21.07 -34.03 -3.61
N ILE A 95 20.25 -34.39 -2.60
CA ILE A 95 18.79 -34.50 -2.76
C ILE A 95 18.21 -33.14 -2.36
N SER A 96 18.14 -32.23 -3.33
CA SER A 96 17.48 -30.94 -3.15
C SER A 96 15.97 -31.16 -3.07
N SER A 97 15.39 -31.02 -1.86
CA SER A 97 13.95 -31.01 -1.65
C SER A 97 13.33 -29.81 -2.40
N ARG A 98 12.76 -30.06 -3.58
CA ARG A 98 11.89 -29.09 -4.27
C ARG A 98 10.60 -28.99 -3.48
N ARG A 99 10.34 -27.83 -2.88
CA ARG A 99 9.04 -27.52 -2.29
C ARG A 99 8.04 -27.26 -3.43
N PRO A 100 6.84 -27.86 -3.43
CA PRO A 100 5.77 -27.46 -4.35
C PRO A 100 5.31 -26.05 -3.97
N GLY A 101 5.57 -25.07 -4.83
CA GLY A 101 4.90 -23.78 -4.76
C GLY A 101 3.44 -23.93 -5.22
N PRO A 102 2.52 -23.03 -4.80
CA PRO A 102 1.15 -23.06 -5.28
C PRO A 102 1.13 -22.86 -6.80
N VAL A 103 0.30 -23.65 -7.47
CA VAL A 103 0.01 -23.63 -8.91
C VAL A 103 -0.04 -22.20 -9.44
N SER A 104 0.91 -21.89 -10.33
CA SER A 104 1.07 -20.58 -10.95
C SER A 104 0.27 -20.52 -12.26
N ASP A 105 -0.94 -19.98 -12.19
CA ASP A 105 -1.57 -19.33 -13.34
C ASP A 105 -1.30 -17.81 -13.27
N THR A 106 -0.05 -17.39 -13.50
CA THR A 106 0.32 -15.97 -13.69
C THR A 106 1.52 -15.85 -14.62
N ARG A 107 1.34 -16.30 -15.87
CA ARG A 107 2.45 -16.34 -16.85
C ARG A 107 2.73 -15.00 -17.57
N ASP A 108 1.85 -14.00 -17.44
CA ASP A 108 1.97 -12.72 -18.17
C ASP A 108 2.01 -11.46 -17.30
N GLN A 109 2.06 -11.58 -15.97
CA GLN A 109 2.11 -10.41 -15.09
C GLN A 109 3.57 -9.96 -14.89
N PRO A 110 3.92 -8.68 -15.19
CA PRO A 110 5.26 -8.17 -14.98
C PRO A 110 5.68 -8.35 -13.51
N ALA A 111 6.95 -8.66 -13.27
CA ALA A 111 7.44 -8.99 -11.92
C ALA A 111 7.12 -7.92 -10.86
N ALA A 112 7.09 -6.64 -11.26
CA ALA A 112 6.68 -5.52 -10.41
C ALA A 112 5.23 -5.63 -9.91
N ALA A 113 4.31 -6.16 -10.72
CA ALA A 113 2.91 -6.35 -10.32
C ALA A 113 2.74 -7.51 -9.30
N ARG A 114 3.78 -8.31 -9.05
CA ARG A 114 3.82 -9.27 -7.93
C ARG A 114 4.21 -8.63 -6.59
N VAL A 115 4.76 -7.41 -6.61
CA VAL A 115 5.17 -6.70 -5.39
C VAL A 115 4.04 -5.81 -4.90
N SER A 116 3.46 -6.17 -3.75
CA SER A 116 2.52 -5.30 -3.05
C SER A 116 3.28 -4.15 -2.37
N LEU A 117 2.82 -2.92 -2.57
CA LEU A 117 3.40 -1.73 -1.90
C LEU A 117 2.81 -1.49 -0.51
N ILE A 118 1.67 -2.12 -0.21
CA ILE A 118 0.93 -1.97 1.06
C ILE A 118 1.82 -2.25 2.29
N PRO A 119 2.64 -3.32 2.33
CA PRO A 119 3.51 -3.56 3.48
C PRO A 119 4.46 -2.38 3.76
N PHE A 120 5.09 -1.84 2.71
CA PHE A 120 5.98 -0.69 2.84
C PHE A 120 5.24 0.55 3.33
N ILE A 121 4.05 0.85 2.79
CA ILE A 121 3.21 1.97 3.25
C ILE A 121 2.87 1.81 4.74
N ARG A 122 2.34 0.65 5.13
CA ARG A 122 2.00 0.34 6.54
C ARG A 122 3.20 0.56 7.46
N ARG A 123 4.37 0.07 7.06
CA ARG A 123 5.58 0.18 7.88
C ARG A 123 6.10 1.61 7.98
N LEU A 124 6.05 2.38 6.89
CA LEU A 124 6.39 3.80 6.90
C LEU A 124 5.45 4.60 7.82
N VAL A 125 4.14 4.34 7.76
CA VAL A 125 3.14 5.04 8.59
C VAL A 125 3.36 4.78 10.07
N ILE A 126 3.40 3.51 10.51
CA ILE A 126 3.53 3.20 11.95
C ILE A 126 4.85 3.66 12.57
N THR A 127 5.92 3.72 11.77
CA THR A 127 7.23 4.20 12.23
C THR A 127 7.40 5.71 12.08
N GLY A 128 6.40 6.43 11.55
CA GLY A 128 6.44 7.86 11.29
C GLY A 128 7.49 8.27 10.25
N MET A 129 7.79 7.37 9.31
CA MET A 129 8.73 7.56 8.20
C MET A 129 8.01 7.88 6.88
N ASP A 130 6.78 8.37 6.95
CA ASP A 130 5.86 8.58 5.83
C ASP A 130 5.86 10.02 5.30
N THR A 131 6.97 10.74 5.44
CA THR A 131 7.10 12.12 4.93
C THR A 131 7.00 12.15 3.41
N THR A 132 6.53 13.28 2.84
CA THR A 132 6.46 13.49 1.38
C THR A 132 7.75 13.14 0.64
N SER A 133 8.92 13.50 1.20
CA SER A 133 10.21 13.17 0.57
C SER A 133 10.53 11.68 0.60
N ILE A 134 10.13 10.96 1.66
CA ILE A 134 10.31 9.50 1.73
C ILE A 134 9.33 8.80 0.79
N MET A 135 8.07 9.22 0.77
CA MET A 135 7.05 8.67 -0.14
C MET A 135 7.48 8.83 -1.61
N HIS A 136 7.95 10.02 -2.00
CA HIS A 136 8.50 10.27 -3.32
C HIS A 136 9.72 9.40 -3.62
N ARG A 137 10.67 9.27 -2.67
CA ARG A 137 11.85 8.41 -2.85
C ARG A 137 11.50 6.93 -3.03
N PHE A 138 10.44 6.44 -2.38
CA PHE A 138 10.02 5.05 -2.50
C PHE A 138 9.21 4.79 -3.78
N PHE A 139 8.31 5.71 -4.15
CA PHE A 139 7.24 5.42 -5.11
C PHE A 139 7.26 6.31 -6.35
N GLY A 140 8.21 7.24 -6.47
CA GLY A 140 8.42 8.07 -7.65
C GLY A 140 7.50 9.29 -7.69
N ASP A 141 7.44 9.95 -8.85
CA ASP A 141 6.69 11.20 -9.05
C ASP A 141 5.17 11.00 -8.92
N ASP A 142 4.66 9.87 -9.40
CA ASP A 142 3.23 9.54 -9.42
C ASP A 142 2.68 9.10 -8.05
N TRP A 143 3.50 9.09 -6.99
CA TRP A 143 3.14 8.49 -5.70
C TRP A 143 1.83 9.05 -5.12
N ARG A 144 1.56 10.33 -5.34
CA ARG A 144 0.35 10.99 -4.83
C ARG A 144 -0.91 10.43 -5.45
N GLN A 145 -0.88 10.14 -6.74
CA GLN A 145 -2.01 9.56 -7.45
C GLN A 145 -2.05 8.04 -7.26
N GLY A 146 -0.91 7.35 -7.34
CA GLY A 146 -0.86 5.90 -7.25
C GLY A 146 -1.06 5.37 -5.83
N VAL A 147 -0.13 5.63 -4.91
CA VAL A 147 -0.20 5.10 -3.53
C VAL A 147 -0.87 6.04 -2.55
N GLY A 148 -1.09 7.30 -2.92
CA GLY A 148 -1.68 8.33 -2.04
C GLY A 148 -2.98 7.91 -1.37
N PRO A 149 -3.99 7.39 -2.09
CA PRO A 149 -5.23 6.93 -1.47
C PRO A 149 -5.02 5.82 -0.42
N ILE A 150 -4.11 4.88 -0.69
CA ILE A 150 -3.75 3.80 0.25
C ILE A 150 -3.04 4.38 1.48
N TYR A 151 -2.10 5.28 1.25
CA TYR A 151 -1.35 5.98 2.29
C TYR A 151 -2.25 6.77 3.25
N GLU A 152 -3.18 7.56 2.71
CA GLU A 152 -4.13 8.33 3.51
C GLU A 152 -5.10 7.43 4.28
N CYS A 153 -5.57 6.35 3.67
CA CYS A 153 -6.40 5.35 4.34
C CYS A 153 -5.64 4.70 5.51
N GLU A 154 -4.37 4.35 5.29
CA GLU A 154 -3.54 3.72 6.29
C GLU A 154 -3.23 4.64 7.49
N ARG A 155 -3.02 5.95 7.25
CA ARG A 155 -2.86 6.92 8.33
C ARG A 155 -4.10 7.03 9.21
N LYS A 156 -5.29 7.07 8.60
CA LYS A 156 -6.56 7.05 9.34
C LYS A 156 -6.68 5.76 10.15
N ASN A 157 -6.43 4.60 9.53
CA ASN A 157 -6.47 3.30 10.21
C ASN A 157 -5.51 3.26 11.41
N TYR A 158 -4.30 3.78 11.26
CA TYR A 158 -3.33 3.85 12.34
C TYR A 158 -3.83 4.73 13.49
N LEU A 159 -4.39 5.92 13.19
CA LEU A 159 -4.97 6.81 14.19
C LEU A 159 -6.11 6.14 14.98
N PHE A 160 -6.97 5.39 14.30
CA PHE A 160 -8.04 4.63 14.95
C PHE A 160 -7.50 3.50 15.82
N ALA A 161 -6.52 2.74 15.33
CA ALA A 161 -5.93 1.63 16.07
C ALA A 161 -5.28 2.12 17.38
N ILE A 162 -4.51 3.21 17.34
CA ILE A 162 -3.87 3.75 18.55
C ILE A 162 -4.86 4.38 19.53
N LYS A 163 -6.04 4.81 19.06
CA LYS A 163 -7.11 5.36 19.91
C LYS A 163 -7.96 4.27 20.55
N SER A 164 -8.07 3.10 19.92
CA SER A 164 -8.99 2.03 20.34
C SER A 164 -8.34 0.93 21.19
N VAL A 165 -7.08 0.57 20.93
CA VAL A 165 -6.38 -0.52 21.63
C VAL A 165 -5.03 -0.08 22.21
N GLY A 166 -4.43 -0.93 23.04
CA GLY A 166 -3.12 -0.68 23.62
C GLY A 166 -2.02 -0.67 22.56
N TRP A 167 -0.93 0.06 22.82
CA TRP A 167 0.17 0.22 21.85
C TRP A 167 0.82 -1.12 21.46
N ALA A 168 0.89 -2.06 22.39
CA ALA A 168 1.40 -3.40 22.12
C ALA A 168 0.53 -4.17 21.10
N ASP A 169 -0.80 -4.05 21.20
CA ASP A 169 -1.73 -4.69 20.28
C ASP A 169 -1.63 -4.07 18.88
N VAL A 170 -1.54 -2.73 18.80
CA VAL A 170 -1.32 -2.03 17.52
C VAL A 170 -0.02 -2.50 16.88
N LYS A 171 1.07 -2.63 17.65
CA LYS A 171 2.35 -3.12 17.12
C LYS A 171 2.18 -4.49 16.45
N CYS A 172 1.50 -5.43 17.11
CA CYS A 172 1.20 -6.76 16.58
C CYS A 172 0.37 -6.71 15.28
N LEU A 173 -0.58 -5.77 15.14
CA LEU A 173 -1.39 -5.60 13.92
C LEU A 173 -0.56 -5.14 12.69
N TYR A 174 0.66 -4.65 12.91
CA TYR A 174 1.56 -4.14 11.87
C TYR A 174 2.81 -5.00 11.68
N ASP A 175 2.98 -6.04 12.49
CA ASP A 175 3.97 -7.09 12.25
C ASP A 175 3.60 -7.87 10.98
N MET A 176 4.59 -8.18 10.15
CA MET A 176 4.37 -8.89 8.88
C MET A 176 4.76 -10.35 8.95
N SER A 177 5.85 -10.63 9.66
CA SER A 177 6.39 -11.96 9.89
C SER A 177 7.12 -11.96 11.23
N PRO A 178 7.43 -13.14 11.80
CA PRO A 178 8.23 -13.23 13.03
C PRO A 178 9.62 -12.56 12.93
N HIS A 179 10.11 -12.28 11.72
CA HIS A 179 11.41 -11.67 11.48
C HIS A 179 11.30 -10.19 11.07
N GLU A 180 10.15 -9.76 10.55
CA GLU A 180 9.85 -8.38 10.16
C GLU A 180 8.85 -7.76 11.14
N MET A 181 9.22 -7.74 12.42
CA MET A 181 8.45 -7.04 13.45
C MET A 181 8.68 -5.54 13.37
N VAL A 182 7.67 -4.75 13.74
CA VAL A 182 7.77 -3.29 13.87
C VAL A 182 8.84 -2.97 14.93
N PRO A 183 9.91 -2.22 14.60
CA PRO A 183 10.98 -1.99 15.57
C PRO A 183 10.59 -0.97 16.65
N PHE A 184 9.83 0.06 16.25
CA PHE A 184 9.30 1.09 17.13
C PHE A 184 8.04 1.69 16.50
N MET A 185 7.22 2.36 17.31
CA MET A 185 6.06 3.12 16.85
C MET A 185 6.29 4.60 17.08
N LYS A 186 5.72 5.45 16.21
CA LYS A 186 5.69 6.89 16.43
C LYS A 186 4.26 7.42 16.28
N PRO A 187 3.80 8.31 17.16
CA PRO A 187 2.60 9.10 16.91
C PRO A 187 2.70 9.79 15.55
N LEU A 188 1.60 9.84 14.80
CA LEU A 188 1.57 10.52 13.50
C LEU A 188 2.03 11.96 13.66
N GLN A 189 3.04 12.34 12.88
CA GLN A 189 3.51 13.71 12.85
C GLN A 189 2.70 14.51 11.83
N LYS A 190 2.46 15.80 12.11
CA LYS A 190 1.73 16.72 11.23
C LYS A 190 0.33 16.21 10.86
N VAL A 191 -0.39 15.61 11.81
CA VAL A 191 -1.82 15.39 11.62
C VAL A 191 -2.46 16.77 11.55
N GLN A 192 -2.88 17.16 10.35
CA GLN A 192 -3.65 18.39 10.19
C GLN A 192 -5.00 18.16 10.88
N LEU A 193 -5.54 19.18 11.54
CA LEU A 193 -6.79 19.04 12.31
C LEU A 193 -7.92 18.54 11.38
N GLU A 194 -7.86 18.92 10.11
CA GLU A 194 -8.73 18.49 9.02
C GLU A 194 -8.67 16.97 8.75
N GLU A 195 -7.52 16.32 8.97
CA GLU A 195 -7.39 14.86 8.85
C GLU A 195 -8.11 14.16 10.01
N ILE A 196 -8.06 14.74 11.21
CA ILE A 196 -8.77 14.24 12.41
C ILE A 196 -10.27 14.44 12.24
N GLU A 197 -10.71 15.66 11.94
CA GLU A 197 -12.13 16.00 11.78
C GLU A 197 -12.76 15.27 10.59
N GLY A 198 -12.03 15.12 9.49
CA GLY A 198 -12.47 14.36 8.32
C GLY A 198 -12.59 12.87 8.62
N ALA A 199 -11.63 12.29 9.35
CA ALA A 199 -11.70 10.90 9.81
C ALA A 199 -12.87 10.70 10.78
N GLU A 200 -13.02 11.55 11.80
CA GLU A 200 -14.11 11.45 12.77
C GLU A 200 -15.49 11.66 12.09
N SER A 201 -15.63 12.64 11.19
CA SER A 201 -16.90 12.89 10.47
C SER A 201 -17.29 11.77 9.52
N ALA A 202 -16.33 11.18 8.80
CA ALA A 202 -16.60 10.06 7.90
C ALA A 202 -17.07 8.82 8.68
N TRP A 203 -16.47 8.58 9.84
CA TRP A 203 -16.77 7.42 10.68
C TRP A 203 -18.05 7.62 11.49
N SER A 204 -18.32 8.81 12.04
CA SER A 204 -19.58 9.14 12.70
C SER A 204 -20.80 9.10 11.77
N ARG A 205 -20.60 9.22 10.45
CA ARG A 205 -21.66 9.04 9.45
C ARG A 205 -21.92 7.57 9.14
N TRP A 206 -20.93 6.71 9.36
CA TRP A 206 -20.99 5.30 9.04
C TRP A 206 -21.58 4.45 10.18
N LEU A 207 -21.33 4.85 11.43
CA LEU A 207 -21.99 4.32 12.64
C LEU A 207 -23.40 4.89 12.81
#